data_AF-A0AA35X4G0-F1
#
_entry.id   AF-A0AA35X4G0-F1
#
_cell.length_a   1.000
_cell.length_b   1.000
_cell.length_c   1.000
_cell.angle_alpha   90.00
_cell.angle_beta   90.00
_cell.angle_gamma   90.00
#
_symmetry.space_group_name_H-M   'P 1'
#
loop_
_entity.id
_entity.type
_entity.pdbx_description
1 polymer ?
#
loop_
_entity_poly.entity_id
_entity_poly.type
_entity_poly.pdbx_seq_one_letter_code
_entity_poly.pdbx_strand_id
1 'polypeptide(L)'
;MHRFDDLDMQLLYELSADSSISVPVLSKKIHVNPSVIYSRIKRMTKKGLIKRFTIEIDDSLLGIGVRAMVGVNRDPKLKIEIHRELLDTAEVLSVSEVTGRFDMMVMVFADDLERLHNVVIEKIGRINGIQNTETFVELQKIPLDSIRVWAEAQARSLDREGIDELARSIKADGLQNPPLVQEGEDGYVLISGQRRLAACISLKMYTIQALVLDDGQDVTGAKTTSLIENLQRRNMTGAEISKAVRFLVDRNGKAKTHRYLGISARTLERYLGFDAVPSQLKDMVPELLSRDQAIHLMRASDNTAHAVEVANRIAKYDMAKRSRYIKAMVDNPDDTHAQLVHKSNRYYNKNMKLDLSGPLLARLAAEAEEEECSVEQLVSDIVTQWLYDA
;
A
#
# COMPACT_ATOMS: atom_id res chain seq x y z
N MET A 1 17.67 31.60 -35.28
CA MET A 1 17.91 30.53 -34.28
C MET A 1 19.05 29.67 -34.80
N HIS A 2 20.25 29.73 -34.22
CA HIS A 2 21.39 28.94 -34.72
C HIS A 2 21.12 27.46 -34.49
N ARG A 3 20.73 26.75 -35.55
CA ARG A 3 20.47 25.31 -35.52
C ARG A 3 21.79 24.57 -35.28
N PHE A 4 21.82 23.73 -34.26
CA PHE A 4 22.83 22.67 -34.15
C PHE A 4 22.60 21.67 -35.27
N ASP A 5 23.67 21.15 -35.86
CA ASP A 5 23.61 20.22 -36.99
C ASP A 5 23.76 18.76 -36.55
N ASP A 6 23.62 17.83 -37.50
CA ASP A 6 23.67 16.39 -37.23
C ASP A 6 25.01 15.95 -36.60
N LEU A 7 26.10 16.64 -36.95
CA LEU A 7 27.41 16.40 -36.35
C LEU A 7 27.44 16.81 -34.88
N ASP A 8 26.82 17.95 -34.52
CA ASP A 8 26.69 18.34 -33.12
C ASP A 8 25.90 17.27 -32.33
N MET A 9 24.84 16.69 -32.91
CA MET A 9 24.05 15.62 -32.27
C MET A 9 24.84 14.31 -32.13
N GLN A 10 25.61 13.93 -33.15
CA GLN A 10 26.46 12.75 -33.10
C GLN A 10 27.57 12.89 -32.06
N LEU A 11 28.16 14.09 -31.94
CA LEU A 11 29.12 14.39 -30.88
C LEU A 11 28.50 14.32 -29.48
N LEU A 12 27.28 14.81 -29.32
CA LEU A 12 26.56 14.71 -28.04
C LEU A 12 26.28 13.25 -27.67
N TYR A 13 25.86 12.43 -28.64
CA TYR A 13 25.63 11.00 -28.40
C TYR A 13 26.90 10.31 -27.88
N GLU A 14 28.02 10.49 -28.56
CA GLU A 14 29.30 9.89 -28.17
C GLU A 14 29.79 10.40 -26.81
N LEU A 15 29.73 11.71 -26.56
CA LEU A 15 30.14 12.32 -25.29
C LEU A 15 29.21 11.99 -24.13
N SER A 16 27.94 11.68 -24.41
CA SER A 16 26.99 11.22 -23.37
C SER A 16 27.27 9.78 -22.93
N ALA A 17 27.85 8.97 -23.82
CA ALA A 17 28.26 7.60 -23.50
C ALA A 17 29.62 7.52 -22.82
N ASP A 18 30.60 8.31 -23.28
CA ASP A 18 31.91 8.46 -22.65
C ASP A 18 32.39 9.90 -22.78
N SER A 19 32.23 10.67 -21.70
CA SER A 19 32.61 12.08 -21.67
C SER A 19 34.13 12.29 -21.60
N SER A 20 34.88 11.25 -21.27
CA SER A 20 36.35 11.25 -21.16
C SER A 20 37.06 10.87 -22.47
N ILE A 21 36.30 10.46 -23.50
CA ILE A 21 36.82 10.05 -24.79
C ILE A 21 37.73 11.13 -25.41
N SER A 22 38.92 10.72 -25.84
CA SER A 22 39.86 11.65 -26.46
C SER A 22 39.41 12.06 -27.86
N VAL A 23 39.65 13.32 -28.25
CA VAL A 23 39.32 13.84 -29.59
C VAL A 23 39.90 13.00 -30.73
N PRO A 24 41.13 12.45 -30.66
CA PRO A 24 41.65 11.56 -31.71
C PRO A 24 40.85 10.25 -31.86
N VAL A 25 40.41 9.65 -30.76
CA VAL A 25 39.59 8.43 -30.79
C VAL A 25 38.20 8.76 -31.35
N LEU A 26 37.60 9.85 -30.87
CA LEU A 26 36.31 10.32 -31.34
C LEU A 26 36.35 10.65 -32.85
N SER A 27 37.43 11.26 -33.33
CA SER A 27 37.70 11.55 -34.74
C SER A 27 37.67 10.32 -35.63
N LYS A 28 38.34 9.24 -35.21
CA LYS A 28 38.30 7.97 -35.94
C LYS A 28 36.91 7.35 -35.92
N LYS A 29 36.20 7.42 -34.79
CA LYS A 29 34.87 6.83 -34.63
C LYS A 29 33.84 7.50 -35.54
N ILE A 30 33.79 8.83 -35.55
CA ILE A 30 32.80 9.59 -36.33
C ILE A 30 33.29 10.01 -37.72
N HIS A 31 34.53 9.66 -38.09
CA HIS A 31 35.13 9.95 -39.40
C HIS A 31 35.20 11.45 -39.74
N VAL A 32 35.52 12.28 -38.74
CA VAL A 32 35.63 13.74 -38.89
C VAL A 32 36.98 14.24 -38.37
N ASN A 33 37.53 15.27 -39.02
CA ASN A 33 38.82 15.86 -38.64
C ASN A 33 38.85 16.30 -37.16
N PRO A 34 39.93 15.99 -36.40
CA PRO A 34 40.06 16.35 -34.99
C PRO A 34 39.83 17.84 -34.68
N SER A 35 40.32 18.74 -35.55
CA SER A 35 40.17 20.19 -35.37
C SER A 35 38.72 20.63 -35.46
N VAL A 36 37.93 19.99 -36.35
CA VAL A 36 36.49 20.27 -36.48
C VAL A 36 35.77 19.83 -35.21
N ILE A 37 36.04 18.62 -34.71
CA ILE A 37 35.46 18.10 -33.46
C ILE A 37 35.76 19.02 -32.28
N TYR A 38 37.03 19.38 -32.10
CA TYR A 38 37.46 20.27 -31.03
C TYR A 38 36.73 21.61 -31.08
N SER A 39 36.63 22.22 -32.28
CA SER A 39 35.92 23.49 -32.46
C SER A 39 34.42 23.38 -32.13
N ARG A 40 33.79 22.25 -32.47
CA ARG A 40 32.37 21.97 -32.26
C ARG A 40 32.05 21.81 -30.78
N ILE A 41 32.83 20.99 -30.07
CA ILE A 41 32.69 20.80 -28.62
C ILE A 41 32.86 22.14 -27.90
N LYS A 42 33.95 22.87 -28.18
CA LYS A 42 34.21 24.19 -27.58
C LYS A 42 33.07 25.18 -27.84
N ARG A 43 32.49 25.16 -29.05
CA ARG A 43 31.34 26.00 -29.41
C ARG A 43 30.08 25.60 -28.65
N MET A 44 29.79 24.30 -28.52
CA MET A 44 28.64 23.79 -27.76
C MET A 44 28.75 24.13 -26.27
N THR A 45 29.95 24.02 -25.69
CA THR A 45 30.22 24.45 -24.31
C THR A 45 30.05 25.96 -24.15
N LYS A 46 30.65 26.78 -25.03
CA LYS A 46 30.54 28.26 -24.96
C LYS A 46 29.10 28.75 -25.11
N LYS A 47 28.28 28.06 -25.90
CA LYS A 47 26.85 28.37 -26.08
C LYS A 47 25.96 27.85 -24.96
N GLY A 48 26.51 27.09 -24.00
CA GLY A 48 25.75 26.50 -22.89
C GLY A 48 24.91 25.28 -23.27
N LEU A 49 25.11 24.71 -24.47
CA LEU A 49 24.47 23.43 -24.84
C LEU A 49 25.09 22.30 -24.00
N ILE A 50 26.41 22.25 -23.91
CA ILE A 50 27.11 21.43 -22.92
C ILE A 50 27.31 22.29 -21.68
N LYS A 51 26.53 22.01 -20.62
CA LYS A 51 26.58 22.77 -19.36
C LYS A 51 27.79 22.40 -18.52
N ARG A 52 28.15 21.10 -18.45
CA ARG A 52 29.29 20.57 -17.70
C ARG A 52 29.67 19.19 -18.23
N PHE A 53 30.90 18.77 -17.94
CA PHE A 53 31.33 17.37 -18.03
C PHE A 53 31.35 16.81 -16.61
N THR A 54 30.78 15.62 -16.41
CA THR A 54 30.62 15.01 -15.09
C THR A 54 30.79 13.51 -15.19
N ILE A 55 30.93 12.85 -14.04
CA ILE A 55 31.05 11.40 -13.91
C ILE A 55 29.69 10.83 -13.52
N GLU A 56 29.36 9.66 -14.07
CA GLU A 56 28.30 8.82 -13.56
C GLU A 56 28.91 7.91 -12.49
N ILE A 57 28.32 7.91 -11.31
CA ILE A 57 28.80 7.13 -10.17
C ILE A 57 27.82 5.99 -9.94
N ASP A 58 28.35 4.82 -9.66
CA ASP A 58 27.53 3.72 -9.16
C ASP A 58 27.20 3.99 -7.70
N ASP A 59 25.99 4.50 -7.49
CA ASP A 59 25.43 4.87 -6.19
C ASP A 59 25.35 3.68 -5.21
N SER A 60 25.20 2.45 -5.72
CA SER A 60 25.11 1.24 -4.88
C SER A 60 26.39 1.05 -4.07
N LEU A 61 27.55 1.26 -4.71
CA LEU A 61 28.87 1.18 -4.08
C LEU A 61 29.14 2.28 -3.05
N LEU A 62 28.26 3.29 -2.97
CA LEU A 62 28.30 4.36 -1.99
C LEU A 62 27.30 4.16 -0.85
N GLY A 63 26.61 3.03 -0.79
CA GLY A 63 25.59 2.71 0.21
C GLY A 63 24.20 3.32 -0.10
N ILE A 64 23.96 3.78 -1.33
CA ILE A 64 22.64 4.24 -1.77
C ILE A 64 21.93 3.06 -2.43
N GLY A 65 21.18 2.28 -1.64
CA GLY A 65 20.46 1.11 -2.13
C GLY A 65 19.14 1.42 -2.83
N VAL A 66 18.53 2.59 -2.55
CA VAL A 66 17.21 2.96 -3.08
C VAL A 66 17.18 4.40 -3.57
N ARG A 67 16.72 4.57 -4.81
CA ARG A 67 16.40 5.87 -5.40
C ARG A 67 14.88 6.01 -5.52
N ALA A 68 14.32 7.16 -5.19
CA ALA A 68 12.89 7.40 -5.32
C ALA A 68 12.58 8.85 -5.68
N MET A 69 11.48 9.04 -6.39
CA MET A 69 10.88 10.33 -6.66
C MET A 69 9.66 10.49 -5.75
N VAL A 70 9.55 11.62 -5.05
CA VAL A 70 8.44 11.93 -4.16
C VAL A 70 7.66 13.10 -4.74
N GLY A 71 6.42 12.85 -5.14
CA GLY A 71 5.47 13.89 -5.49
C GLY A 71 4.92 14.55 -4.23
N VAL A 72 4.94 15.87 -4.17
CA VAL A 72 4.55 16.66 -2.97
C VAL A 72 3.50 17.69 -3.37
N ASN A 73 2.40 17.72 -2.60
CA ASN A 73 1.43 18.82 -2.57
C ASN A 73 1.62 19.63 -1.30
N ARG A 74 1.56 20.96 -1.43
CA ARG A 74 1.97 21.87 -0.36
C ARG A 74 1.12 23.14 -0.31
N ASP A 75 1.08 23.80 0.84
CA ASP A 75 0.40 25.08 1.01
C ASP A 75 1.09 26.15 0.14
N PRO A 76 0.37 26.80 -0.80
CA PRO A 76 0.87 27.89 -1.64
C PRO A 76 1.60 29.00 -0.88
N LYS A 77 1.21 29.28 0.38
CA LYS A 77 1.78 30.35 1.21
C LYS A 77 3.17 30.06 1.76
N LEU A 78 3.50 28.79 1.98
CA LEU A 78 4.75 28.36 2.61
C LEU A 78 5.83 27.92 1.60
N LYS A 79 5.71 28.35 0.33
CA LYS A 79 6.58 27.91 -0.79
C LYS A 79 8.07 27.93 -0.44
N ILE A 80 8.52 29.09 0.02
CA ILE A 80 9.94 29.40 0.18
C ILE A 80 10.53 28.59 1.35
N GLU A 81 9.78 28.48 2.44
CA GLU A 81 10.18 27.72 3.63
C GLU A 81 10.27 26.23 3.32
N ILE A 82 9.23 25.66 2.70
CA ILE A 82 9.18 24.25 2.30
C ILE A 82 10.32 23.91 1.34
N HIS A 83 10.56 24.75 0.33
CA HIS A 83 11.64 24.51 -0.63
C HIS A 83 13.02 24.51 0.04
N ARG A 84 13.23 25.41 1.02
CA ARG A 84 14.48 25.45 1.78
C ARG A 84 14.64 24.19 2.65
N GLU A 85 13.63 23.82 3.44
CA GLU A 85 13.68 22.65 4.31
C GLU A 85 13.90 21.34 3.53
N LEU A 86 13.30 21.22 2.35
CA LEU A 86 13.55 20.10 1.45
C LEU A 86 15.01 20.05 0.99
N LEU A 87 15.60 21.19 0.60
CA LEU A 87 17.01 21.24 0.18
C LEU A 87 17.99 21.04 1.33
N ASP A 88 17.61 21.38 2.57
CA ASP A 88 18.43 21.14 3.76
C ASP A 88 18.38 19.67 4.24
N THR A 89 17.51 18.85 3.66
CA THR A 89 17.42 17.42 3.96
C THR A 89 18.51 16.65 3.20
N ALA A 90 19.43 16.00 3.93
CA ALA A 90 20.58 15.30 3.36
C ALA A 90 20.23 14.24 2.30
N GLU A 91 19.10 13.57 2.46
CA GLU A 91 18.63 12.53 1.54
C GLU A 91 17.98 13.09 0.26
N VAL A 92 17.73 14.40 0.19
CA VAL A 92 17.14 15.05 -0.99
C VAL A 92 18.24 15.44 -1.98
N LEU A 93 18.18 14.85 -3.17
CA LEU A 93 19.11 15.15 -4.26
C LEU A 93 18.70 16.41 -5.03
N SER A 94 17.40 16.54 -5.31
CA SER A 94 16.89 17.67 -6.08
C SER A 94 15.41 17.90 -5.84
N VAL A 95 15.00 19.14 -6.07
CA VAL A 95 13.61 19.59 -5.94
C VAL A 95 13.23 20.32 -7.22
N SER A 96 12.16 19.88 -7.87
CA SER A 96 11.63 20.48 -9.10
C SER A 96 10.17 20.86 -8.93
N GLU A 97 9.78 22.06 -9.38
CA GLU A 97 8.36 22.39 -9.53
C GLU A 97 7.84 21.80 -10.85
N VAL A 98 6.63 21.24 -10.84
CA VAL A 98 6.09 20.55 -12.00
C VAL A 98 4.69 21.03 -12.37
N THR A 99 4.39 21.01 -13.67
CA THR A 99 3.02 21.19 -14.16
C THR A 99 2.32 19.83 -14.09
N GLY A 100 1.53 19.58 -13.05
CA GLY A 100 0.87 18.29 -12.84
C GLY A 100 -0.05 18.27 -11.63
N ARG A 101 -0.43 17.06 -11.19
CA ARG A 101 -1.24 16.87 -9.96
C ARG A 101 -0.47 17.11 -8.66
N PHE A 102 0.85 17.25 -8.79
CA PHE A 102 1.76 17.58 -7.71
C PHE A 102 2.30 18.99 -7.92
N ASP A 103 2.50 19.74 -6.85
CA ASP A 103 3.17 21.04 -6.91
C ASP A 103 4.67 20.87 -7.17
N MET A 104 5.27 19.82 -6.58
CA MET A 104 6.72 19.59 -6.57
C MET A 104 7.04 18.10 -6.72
N MET A 105 8.19 17.82 -7.33
CA MET A 105 8.81 16.50 -7.41
C MET A 105 10.18 16.56 -6.73
N VAL A 106 10.40 15.67 -5.77
CA VAL A 106 11.61 15.62 -4.95
C VAL A 106 12.32 14.30 -5.20
N MET A 107 13.56 14.35 -5.69
CA MET A 107 14.39 13.15 -5.81
C MET A 107 15.07 12.86 -4.47
N VAL A 108 14.96 11.63 -4.01
CA VAL A 108 15.45 11.17 -2.71
C VAL A 108 16.29 9.91 -2.87
N PHE A 109 17.38 9.85 -2.12
CA PHE A 109 18.20 8.66 -1.96
C PHE A 109 18.10 8.11 -0.54
N ALA A 110 18.12 6.79 -0.41
CA ALA A 110 18.11 6.12 0.87
C ALA A 110 18.86 4.79 0.77
N ASP A 111 19.39 4.36 1.91
CA ASP A 111 20.13 3.09 2.02
C ASP A 111 19.20 1.89 1.74
N ASP A 112 17.97 1.97 2.23
CA ASP A 112 16.95 0.93 2.07
C ASP A 112 15.52 1.52 2.06
N LEU A 113 14.52 0.67 1.85
CA LEU A 113 13.11 1.08 1.83
C LEU A 113 12.59 1.57 3.18
N GLU A 114 13.13 1.08 4.31
CA GLU A 114 12.78 1.54 5.65
C GLU A 114 13.32 2.96 5.88
N ARG A 115 14.56 3.22 5.49
CA ARG A 115 15.18 4.55 5.51
C ARG A 115 14.42 5.50 4.59
N LEU A 116 14.07 5.07 3.37
CA LEU A 116 13.25 5.87 2.46
C LEU A 116 11.91 6.24 3.11
N HIS A 117 11.21 5.27 3.69
CA HIS A 117 9.95 5.51 4.38
C HIS A 117 10.10 6.52 5.52
N ASN A 118 11.14 6.36 6.34
CA ASN A 118 11.45 7.30 7.42
C ASN A 118 11.74 8.71 6.89
N VAL A 119 12.51 8.85 5.81
CA VAL A 119 12.78 10.16 5.20
C VAL A 119 11.48 10.80 4.69
N VAL A 120 10.63 10.03 4.00
CA VAL A 120 9.38 10.55 3.45
C VAL A 120 8.39 10.95 4.54
N ILE A 121 8.25 10.18 5.61
CA ILE A 121 7.25 10.47 6.66
C ILE A 121 7.78 11.44 7.71
N GLU A 122 8.98 11.16 8.26
CA GLU A 122 9.48 11.85 9.45
C GLU A 122 10.25 13.12 9.10
N LYS A 123 10.87 13.19 7.91
CA LYS A 123 11.56 14.39 7.45
C LYS A 123 10.67 15.20 6.53
N ILE A 124 10.37 14.68 5.34
CA ILE A 124 9.59 15.41 4.33
C ILE A 124 8.18 15.66 4.84
N GLY A 125 7.41 14.62 5.20
CA GLY A 125 6.01 14.75 5.60
C GLY A 125 5.74 15.61 6.85
N ARG A 126 6.77 15.92 7.66
CA ARG A 126 6.65 16.80 8.83
C ARG A 126 6.99 18.27 8.54
N ILE A 127 7.51 18.59 7.36
CA ILE A 127 7.74 19.96 6.94
C ILE A 127 6.40 20.71 6.96
N ASN A 128 6.37 21.85 7.64
CA ASN A 128 5.15 22.63 7.80
C ASN A 128 4.60 23.07 6.44
N GLY A 129 3.33 22.76 6.19
CA GLY A 129 2.66 23.08 4.92
C GLY A 129 2.75 21.99 3.86
N ILE A 130 3.43 20.86 4.10
CA ILE A 130 3.23 19.67 3.24
C ILE A 130 1.87 19.04 3.55
N GLN A 131 1.08 18.82 2.50
CA GLN A 131 -0.30 18.33 2.60
C GLN A 131 -0.42 16.85 2.25
N ASN A 132 0.28 16.43 1.18
CA ASN A 132 0.28 15.05 0.73
C ASN A 132 1.60 14.72 0.05
N THR A 133 2.06 13.48 0.21
CA THR A 133 3.21 12.93 -0.49
C THR A 133 2.84 11.62 -1.19
N GLU A 134 3.52 11.33 -2.30
CA GLU A 134 3.43 10.04 -2.97
C GLU A 134 4.81 9.64 -3.48
N THR A 135 5.21 8.40 -3.21
CA THR A 135 6.57 7.93 -3.48
C THR A 135 6.59 6.96 -4.66
N PHE A 136 7.45 7.23 -5.64
CA PHE A 136 7.72 6.42 -6.81
C PHE A 136 9.15 5.91 -6.71
N VAL A 137 9.32 4.65 -6.30
CA VAL A 137 10.65 4.04 -6.20
C VAL A 137 11.18 3.72 -7.60
N GLU A 138 12.42 4.09 -7.87
CA GLU A 138 13.09 3.80 -9.14
C GLU A 138 13.37 2.29 -9.23
N LEU A 139 13.02 1.71 -10.38
CA LEU A 139 13.23 0.29 -10.64
C LEU A 139 14.55 0.10 -11.40
N GLN A 140 15.37 -0.83 -10.94
CA GLN A 140 16.61 -1.16 -11.63
C GLN A 140 16.36 -2.25 -12.67
N LYS A 141 17.03 -2.14 -13.83
CA LYS A 141 17.08 -3.24 -14.81
C LYS A 141 18.24 -4.15 -14.46
N ILE A 142 17.93 -5.35 -14.00
CA ILE A 142 18.92 -6.36 -13.66
C ILE A 142 18.96 -7.46 -14.73
N PRO A 143 20.15 -8.01 -15.07
CA PRO A 143 20.27 -9.20 -15.89
C PRO A 143 19.53 -10.39 -15.27
N LEU A 144 18.86 -11.19 -16.10
CA LEU A 144 18.10 -12.35 -15.59
C LEU A 144 19.01 -13.49 -15.13
N ASP A 145 20.20 -13.61 -15.71
CA ASP A 145 21.23 -14.61 -15.40
C ASP A 145 21.97 -14.33 -14.08
N SER A 146 21.94 -13.09 -13.60
CA SER A 146 22.46 -12.73 -12.29
C SER A 146 21.47 -12.99 -11.16
N ILE A 147 20.23 -13.42 -11.43
CA ILE A 147 19.21 -13.67 -10.39
C ILE A 147 19.17 -15.16 -10.02
N ARG A 148 19.49 -15.47 -8.77
CA ARG A 148 19.41 -16.79 -8.17
C ARG A 148 18.17 -16.92 -7.30
N VAL A 149 17.52 -18.09 -7.33
CA VAL A 149 16.40 -18.42 -6.43
C VAL A 149 16.92 -19.26 -5.27
N TRP A 150 16.58 -18.90 -4.03
CA TRP A 150 17.06 -19.61 -2.83
C TRP A 150 16.56 -21.07 -2.77
N ALA A 151 17.44 -22.00 -2.37
CA ALA A 151 17.24 -23.46 -2.53
C ALA A 151 16.01 -24.01 -1.78
N GLU A 152 15.65 -23.48 -0.60
CA GLU A 152 14.45 -23.91 0.15
C GLU A 152 13.13 -23.41 -0.46
N ALA A 153 13.18 -22.38 -1.32
CA ALA A 153 12.01 -21.90 -2.06
C ALA A 153 11.65 -22.80 -3.26
N GLN A 154 12.51 -23.76 -3.63
CA GLN A 154 12.19 -24.80 -4.61
C GLN A 154 11.31 -25.92 -4.03
N ALA A 155 11.24 -26.05 -2.70
CA ALA A 155 10.51 -27.13 -2.03
C ALA A 155 8.99 -26.91 -1.96
N ARG A 156 8.51 -25.69 -2.20
CA ARG A 156 7.11 -25.45 -2.57
C ARG A 156 7.04 -25.54 -4.07
N SER A 157 6.44 -26.62 -4.57
CA SER A 157 6.17 -26.85 -5.98
C SER A 157 5.95 -25.54 -6.73
N LEU A 158 6.73 -25.31 -7.80
CA LEU A 158 6.33 -24.36 -8.83
C LEU A 158 4.90 -24.72 -9.20
N ASP A 159 3.96 -23.94 -8.71
CA ASP A 159 2.61 -23.96 -9.22
C ASP A 159 2.75 -23.35 -10.62
N ARG A 160 2.98 -24.22 -11.60
CA ARG A 160 3.18 -23.85 -13.01
C ARG A 160 1.91 -23.24 -13.60
N GLU A 161 0.80 -23.23 -12.85
CA GLU A 161 -0.44 -22.61 -13.23
C GLU A 161 -0.31 -21.10 -13.46
N GLY A 162 -0.74 -20.67 -14.64
CA GLY A 162 -0.83 -19.26 -15.03
C GLY A 162 0.49 -18.57 -15.37
N ILE A 163 1.64 -19.26 -15.45
CA ILE A 163 2.89 -18.65 -15.95
C ILE A 163 2.73 -18.22 -17.41
N ASP A 164 2.09 -19.05 -18.25
CA ASP A 164 1.87 -18.74 -19.67
C ASP A 164 0.87 -17.59 -19.87
N GLU A 165 -0.11 -17.46 -18.98
CA GLU A 165 -1.04 -16.33 -18.98
C GLU A 165 -0.32 -15.05 -18.53
N LEU A 166 0.48 -15.14 -17.48
CA LEU A 166 1.29 -14.02 -17.01
C LEU A 166 2.34 -13.59 -18.05
N ALA A 167 2.97 -14.54 -18.76
CA ALA A 167 3.89 -14.25 -19.86
C ALA A 167 3.17 -13.54 -21.02
N ARG A 168 1.94 -13.96 -21.37
CA ARG A 168 1.12 -13.25 -22.36
C ARG A 168 0.79 -11.83 -21.92
N SER A 169 0.40 -11.64 -20.65
CA SER A 169 0.13 -10.30 -20.09
C SER A 169 1.40 -9.44 -20.06
N ILE A 170 2.54 -9.96 -19.61
CA ILE A 170 3.82 -9.22 -19.61
C ILE A 170 4.22 -8.80 -21.03
N LYS A 171 3.96 -9.65 -22.03
CA LYS A 171 4.23 -9.33 -23.43
C LYS A 171 3.29 -8.23 -23.98
N ALA A 172 2.05 -8.19 -23.53
CA ALA A 172 1.05 -7.21 -23.99
C ALA A 172 1.16 -5.87 -23.26
N ASP A 173 1.22 -5.91 -21.92
CA ASP A 173 1.03 -4.75 -21.04
C ASP A 173 2.31 -4.36 -20.28
N GLY A 174 3.39 -5.12 -20.46
CA GLY A 174 4.63 -4.95 -19.71
C GLY A 174 4.58 -5.51 -18.28
N LEU A 175 5.72 -5.46 -17.60
CA LEU A 175 5.83 -5.95 -16.22
C LEU A 175 5.28 -4.92 -15.23
N GLN A 176 4.02 -5.07 -14.85
CA GLN A 176 3.31 -4.11 -13.98
C GLN A 176 3.77 -4.13 -12.51
N ASN A 177 4.19 -5.29 -12.00
CA ASN A 177 4.60 -5.44 -10.61
C ASN A 177 5.98 -6.11 -10.57
N PRO A 178 7.07 -5.33 -10.46
CA PRO A 178 8.43 -5.82 -10.43
C PRO A 178 8.68 -6.88 -9.34
N PRO A 179 9.51 -7.90 -9.56
CA PRO A 179 10.03 -8.76 -8.49
C PRO A 179 10.92 -7.98 -7.52
N LEU A 180 11.03 -8.53 -6.31
CA LEU A 180 11.95 -8.05 -5.28
C LEU A 180 13.16 -8.97 -5.25
N VAL A 181 14.35 -8.38 -5.35
CA VAL A 181 15.63 -9.07 -5.24
C VAL A 181 16.49 -8.42 -4.18
N GLN A 182 17.44 -9.18 -3.64
CA GLN A 182 18.47 -8.70 -2.74
C GLN A 182 19.82 -8.91 -3.41
N GLU A 183 20.70 -7.93 -3.36
CA GLU A 183 22.09 -8.01 -3.81
C GLU A 183 22.89 -8.91 -2.87
N GLY A 184 23.83 -9.67 -3.41
CA GLY A 184 24.77 -10.49 -2.65
C GLY A 184 26.07 -10.66 -3.42
N GLU A 185 27.01 -11.43 -2.86
CA GLU A 185 28.39 -11.53 -3.37
C GLU A 185 28.50 -11.90 -4.87
N ASP A 186 27.59 -12.74 -5.38
CA ASP A 186 27.60 -13.25 -6.76
C ASP A 186 26.27 -12.95 -7.51
N GLY A 187 25.80 -11.69 -7.43
CA GLY A 187 24.64 -11.20 -8.17
C GLY A 187 23.44 -10.91 -7.27
N TYR A 188 22.25 -11.38 -7.66
CA TYR A 188 21.00 -11.10 -6.94
C TYR A 188 20.32 -12.38 -6.46
N VAL A 189 19.73 -12.34 -5.28
CA VAL A 189 18.87 -13.39 -4.73
C VAL A 189 17.42 -12.93 -4.82
N LEU A 190 16.58 -13.71 -5.49
CA LEU A 190 15.16 -13.42 -5.60
C LEU A 190 14.47 -13.61 -4.24
N ILE A 191 13.86 -12.54 -3.73
CA ILE A 191 13.05 -12.56 -2.51
C ILE A 191 11.58 -12.84 -2.83
N SER A 192 11.04 -12.21 -3.88
CA SER A 192 9.62 -12.35 -4.27
C SER A 192 9.42 -12.14 -5.77
N GLY A 193 8.36 -12.76 -6.32
CA GLY A 193 8.01 -12.64 -7.73
C GLY A 193 8.48 -13.80 -8.62
N GLN A 194 8.60 -15.02 -8.06
CA GLN A 194 9.04 -16.22 -8.79
C GLN A 194 8.28 -16.47 -10.10
N ARG A 195 6.95 -16.32 -10.12
CA ARG A 195 6.12 -16.48 -11.34
C ARG A 195 6.48 -15.46 -12.42
N ARG A 196 6.85 -14.24 -12.03
CA ARG A 196 7.24 -13.16 -12.97
C ARG A 196 8.64 -13.41 -13.52
N LEU A 197 9.58 -13.79 -12.66
CA LEU A 197 10.90 -14.21 -13.10
C LEU A 197 10.80 -15.36 -14.11
N ALA A 198 10.01 -16.39 -13.80
CA ALA A 198 9.78 -17.53 -14.68
C ALA A 198 9.12 -17.14 -16.00
N ALA A 199 8.12 -16.25 -15.98
CA ALA A 199 7.47 -15.73 -17.18
C ALA A 199 8.44 -14.90 -18.06
N CYS A 200 9.29 -14.07 -17.45
CA CYS A 200 10.31 -13.31 -18.19
C CYS A 200 11.38 -14.23 -18.80
N ILE A 201 11.77 -15.30 -18.10
CA ILE A 201 12.66 -16.34 -18.63
C ILE A 201 11.99 -17.08 -19.81
N SER A 202 10.72 -17.45 -19.70
CA SER A 202 9.99 -18.14 -20.79
C SER A 202 9.83 -17.25 -22.04
N LEU A 203 9.73 -15.93 -21.84
CA LEU A 203 9.74 -14.92 -22.90
C LEU A 203 11.14 -14.67 -23.50
N LYS A 204 12.19 -15.33 -23.01
CA LYS A 204 13.59 -15.14 -23.44
C LYS A 204 14.06 -13.68 -23.29
N MET A 205 13.60 -13.00 -22.26
CA MET A 205 14.11 -11.68 -21.92
C MET A 205 15.56 -11.81 -21.42
N TYR A 206 16.34 -10.72 -21.54
CA TYR A 206 17.71 -10.65 -21.02
C TYR A 206 17.79 -9.92 -19.68
N THR A 207 16.87 -8.97 -19.44
CA THR A 207 16.80 -8.17 -18.23
C THR A 207 15.38 -8.12 -17.70
N ILE A 208 15.24 -7.86 -16.40
CA ILE A 208 13.97 -7.64 -15.73
C ILE A 208 14.05 -6.38 -14.88
N GLN A 209 12.99 -5.58 -14.87
CA GLN A 209 12.88 -4.47 -13.93
C GLN A 209 12.58 -5.06 -12.55
N ALA A 210 13.39 -4.74 -11.55
CA ALA A 210 13.26 -5.27 -10.21
C ALA A 210 13.48 -4.17 -9.17
N LEU A 211 12.91 -4.40 -7.98
CA LEU A 211 13.26 -3.66 -6.78
C LEU A 211 14.45 -4.39 -6.13
N VAL A 212 15.57 -3.70 -5.98
CA VAL A 212 16.82 -4.25 -5.43
C VAL A 212 16.98 -3.79 -3.98
N LEU A 213 17.36 -4.71 -3.10
CA LEU A 213 17.73 -4.45 -1.71
C LEU A 213 19.22 -4.74 -1.53
N ASP A 214 19.92 -3.95 -0.72
CA ASP A 214 21.35 -4.12 -0.47
C ASP A 214 21.67 -5.35 0.43
N ASP A 215 22.90 -5.85 0.30
CA ASP A 215 23.57 -6.96 0.99
C ASP A 215 23.51 -6.83 2.53
N GLY A 216 23.56 -5.61 3.06
CA GLY A 216 23.66 -5.34 4.50
C GLY A 216 22.36 -5.53 5.31
N GLN A 217 21.26 -5.92 4.66
CA GLN A 217 19.95 -6.06 5.28
C GLN A 217 19.66 -7.52 5.63
N ASP A 218 19.36 -7.78 6.91
CA ASP A 218 18.79 -9.05 7.37
C ASP A 218 17.63 -9.42 6.43
N VAL A 219 17.79 -10.52 5.67
CA VAL A 219 16.89 -11.12 4.65
C VAL A 219 15.42 -11.18 5.10
N THR A 220 15.20 -11.03 6.40
CA THR A 220 13.90 -11.04 7.03
C THR A 220 13.15 -9.70 7.03
N GLY A 221 13.83 -8.56 6.81
CA GLY A 221 13.22 -7.25 6.59
C GLY A 221 12.51 -7.15 5.23
N ALA A 222 13.09 -7.75 4.18
CA ALA A 222 12.52 -7.77 2.83
C ALA A 222 11.14 -8.45 2.76
N LYS A 223 10.94 -9.55 3.52
CA LYS A 223 9.63 -10.20 3.69
C LYS A 223 8.64 -9.29 4.39
N THR A 224 9.09 -8.56 5.40
CA THR A 224 8.29 -7.60 6.19
C THR A 224 7.81 -6.46 5.29
N THR A 225 8.68 -5.89 4.47
CA THR A 225 8.34 -4.81 3.53
C THR A 225 7.43 -5.28 2.39
N SER A 226 7.68 -6.47 1.83
CA SER A 226 6.80 -7.08 0.82
C SER A 226 5.40 -7.41 1.38
N LEU A 227 5.32 -7.82 2.65
CA LEU A 227 4.04 -8.06 3.34
C LEU A 227 3.29 -6.75 3.63
N ILE A 228 3.99 -5.68 3.99
CA ILE A 228 3.39 -4.36 4.23
C ILE A 228 2.81 -3.77 2.92
N GLU A 229 3.56 -3.88 1.82
CA GLU A 229 3.10 -3.45 0.50
C GLU A 229 1.89 -4.29 0.03
N ASN A 230 1.91 -5.61 0.23
CA ASN A 230 0.75 -6.46 0.00
C ASN A 230 -0.43 -6.11 0.90
N LEU A 231 -0.19 -5.68 2.16
CA LEU A 231 -1.22 -5.20 3.08
C LEU A 231 -1.93 -3.94 2.60
N GLN A 232 -1.24 -3.10 1.84
CA GLN A 232 -1.77 -1.85 1.30
C GLN A 232 -2.42 -2.02 -0.09
N ARG A 233 -2.32 -3.20 -0.73
CA ARG A 233 -3.03 -3.53 -1.97
C ARG A 233 -4.52 -3.83 -1.70
N ARG A 234 -5.42 -3.31 -2.55
CA ARG A 234 -6.88 -3.30 -2.35
C ARG A 234 -7.62 -4.66 -2.43
N ASN A 235 -6.93 -5.80 -2.53
CA ASN A 235 -7.55 -7.11 -2.83
C ASN A 235 -7.13 -8.29 -1.92
N MET A 236 -6.81 -8.07 -0.64
CA MET A 236 -6.56 -9.19 0.29
C MET A 236 -7.80 -9.59 1.10
N THR A 237 -7.97 -10.90 1.27
CA THR A 237 -9.02 -11.46 2.14
C THR A 237 -8.71 -11.21 3.62
N GLY A 238 -9.74 -11.26 4.47
CA GLY A 238 -9.57 -11.04 5.91
C GLY A 238 -8.59 -12.00 6.58
N ALA A 239 -8.53 -13.25 6.10
CA ALA A 239 -7.64 -14.28 6.62
C ALA A 239 -6.17 -14.02 6.24
N GLU A 240 -5.92 -13.51 5.03
CA GLU A 240 -4.57 -13.15 4.57
C GLU A 240 -4.01 -11.95 5.35
N ILE A 241 -4.85 -10.92 5.57
CA ILE A 241 -4.48 -9.76 6.40
C ILE A 241 -4.10 -10.22 7.82
N SER A 242 -4.89 -11.11 8.42
CA SER A 242 -4.64 -11.63 9.76
C SER A 242 -3.32 -12.40 9.89
N LYS A 243 -3.01 -13.27 8.92
CA LYS A 243 -1.73 -14.00 8.89
C LYS A 243 -0.54 -13.06 8.72
N ALA A 244 -0.65 -12.09 7.81
CA ALA A 244 0.38 -11.10 7.57
C ALA A 244 0.61 -10.21 8.80
N VAL A 245 -0.45 -9.74 9.46
CA VAL A 245 -0.37 -8.96 10.69
C VAL A 245 0.29 -9.76 11.82
N ARG A 246 -0.03 -11.06 11.97
CA ARG A 246 0.61 -11.92 12.98
C ARG A 246 2.11 -12.06 12.74
N PHE A 247 2.50 -12.33 11.50
CA PHE A 247 3.91 -12.38 11.11
C PHE A 247 4.65 -11.08 11.46
N LEU A 248 4.04 -9.91 11.21
CA LEU A 248 4.64 -8.61 11.54
C LEU A 248 4.75 -8.38 13.05
N VAL A 249 3.75 -8.79 13.83
CA VAL A 249 3.74 -8.64 15.30
C VAL A 249 4.73 -9.55 15.98
N ASP A 250 4.86 -10.80 15.53
CA ASP A 250 5.81 -11.76 16.10
C ASP A 250 7.27 -11.29 15.92
N ARG A 251 7.52 -10.47 14.89
CA ARG A 251 8.84 -9.94 14.58
C ARG A 251 9.12 -8.55 15.17
N ASN A 252 8.17 -7.63 15.05
CA ASN A 252 8.38 -6.21 15.37
C ASN A 252 7.69 -5.78 16.68
N GLY A 253 6.89 -6.65 17.28
CA GLY A 253 6.02 -6.33 18.41
C GLY A 253 4.79 -5.51 18.01
N LYS A 254 3.75 -5.55 18.85
CA LYS A 254 2.45 -4.89 18.60
C LYS A 254 2.60 -3.38 18.39
N ALA A 255 3.37 -2.72 19.26
CA ALA A 255 3.52 -1.26 19.29
C ALA A 255 4.19 -0.68 18.04
N LYS A 256 5.11 -1.43 17.42
CA LYS A 256 5.79 -1.02 16.18
C LYS A 256 4.90 -1.32 14.98
N THR A 257 4.22 -2.47 14.99
CA THR A 257 3.42 -2.96 13.85
C THR A 257 2.21 -2.09 13.51
N HIS A 258 1.42 -1.64 14.50
CA HIS A 258 0.26 -0.80 14.18
C HIS A 258 0.68 0.57 13.62
N ARG A 259 1.85 1.10 14.05
CA ARG A 259 2.44 2.33 13.50
C ARG A 259 2.89 2.12 12.06
N TYR A 260 3.62 1.03 11.77
CA TYR A 260 4.04 0.69 10.40
C TYR A 260 2.87 0.50 9.43
N LEU A 261 1.76 -0.06 9.91
CA LEU A 261 0.59 -0.31 9.08
C LEU A 261 -0.36 0.89 8.96
N GLY A 262 -0.11 1.98 9.70
CA GLY A 262 -1.00 3.14 9.74
C GLY A 262 -2.41 2.83 10.29
N ILE A 263 -2.54 1.82 11.16
CA ILE A 263 -3.83 1.40 11.73
C ILE A 263 -3.87 1.60 13.26
N SER A 264 -5.08 1.71 13.81
CA SER A 264 -5.24 1.80 15.27
C SER A 264 -4.78 0.51 15.97
N ALA A 265 -4.30 0.61 17.21
CA ALA A 265 -3.97 -0.55 18.04
C ALA A 265 -5.16 -1.52 18.18
N ARG A 266 -6.39 -0.97 18.26
CA ARG A 266 -7.64 -1.74 18.28
C ARG A 266 -7.87 -2.51 16.98
N THR A 267 -7.55 -1.92 15.83
CA THR A 267 -7.65 -2.59 14.51
C THR A 267 -6.61 -3.71 14.40
N LEU A 268 -5.38 -3.49 14.87
CA LEU A 268 -4.34 -4.51 14.92
C LEU A 268 -4.79 -5.72 15.77
N GLU A 269 -5.36 -5.48 16.95
CA GLU A 269 -5.87 -6.54 17.82
C GLU A 269 -7.02 -7.34 17.18
N ARG A 270 -7.88 -6.70 16.39
CA ARG A 270 -8.94 -7.39 15.64
C ARG A 270 -8.36 -8.35 14.60
N TYR A 271 -7.33 -7.93 13.85
CA TYR A 271 -6.67 -8.81 12.88
C TYR A 271 -5.97 -10.00 13.56
N LEU A 272 -5.27 -9.75 14.67
CA LEU A 272 -4.65 -10.82 15.46
C LEU A 272 -5.69 -11.77 16.06
N GLY A 273 -6.82 -11.25 16.51
CA GLY A 273 -7.91 -12.05 17.08
C GLY A 273 -8.55 -12.96 16.06
N PHE A 274 -8.75 -12.49 14.82
CA PHE A 274 -9.33 -13.29 13.75
C PHE A 274 -8.42 -14.45 13.32
N ASP A 275 -7.10 -14.32 13.43
CA ASP A 275 -6.20 -15.43 13.10
C ASP A 275 -6.41 -16.64 14.02
N ALA A 276 -6.74 -16.42 15.29
CA ALA A 276 -7.03 -17.48 16.26
C ALA A 276 -8.40 -18.15 16.05
N VAL A 277 -9.24 -17.63 15.15
CA VAL A 277 -10.54 -18.22 14.84
C VAL A 277 -10.35 -19.53 14.03
N PRO A 278 -11.02 -20.63 14.40
CA PRO A 278 -10.98 -21.90 13.65
C PRO A 278 -11.50 -21.76 12.21
N SER A 279 -11.01 -22.62 11.29
CA SER A 279 -11.39 -22.59 9.87
C SER A 279 -12.90 -22.65 9.65
N GLN A 280 -13.60 -23.50 10.42
CA GLN A 280 -15.06 -23.68 10.33
C GLN A 280 -15.85 -22.38 10.53
N LEU A 281 -15.34 -21.43 11.33
CA LEU A 281 -15.95 -20.10 11.50
C LEU A 281 -15.39 -19.07 10.51
N LYS A 282 -14.15 -19.23 10.04
CA LYS A 282 -13.56 -18.37 9.01
C LYS A 282 -14.28 -18.52 7.68
N ASP A 283 -14.68 -19.75 7.33
CA ASP A 283 -15.42 -20.05 6.09
C ASP A 283 -16.81 -19.41 6.06
N MET A 284 -17.35 -19.05 7.23
CA MET A 284 -18.61 -18.32 7.38
C MET A 284 -18.47 -16.80 7.17
N VAL A 285 -17.26 -16.27 6.95
CA VAL A 285 -16.98 -14.84 6.77
C VAL A 285 -16.61 -14.55 5.29
N PRO A 286 -17.22 -13.56 4.61
CA PRO A 286 -18.11 -12.53 5.15
C PRO A 286 -19.62 -12.84 5.05
N GLU A 287 -20.00 -13.94 4.41
CA GLU A 287 -21.39 -14.18 4.00
C GLU A 287 -22.36 -14.30 5.17
N LEU A 288 -21.97 -15.01 6.24
CA LEU A 288 -22.81 -15.25 7.41
C LEU A 288 -22.41 -14.40 8.62
N LEU A 289 -21.10 -14.25 8.85
CA LEU A 289 -20.55 -13.51 9.99
C LEU A 289 -19.60 -12.42 9.53
N SER A 290 -19.54 -11.34 10.32
CA SER A 290 -18.40 -10.42 10.24
C SER A 290 -17.19 -10.99 10.98
N ARG A 291 -16.00 -10.47 10.68
CA ARG A 291 -14.76 -10.87 11.37
C ARG A 291 -14.87 -10.68 12.89
N ASP A 292 -15.46 -9.57 13.33
CA ASP A 292 -15.65 -9.28 14.76
C ASP A 292 -16.63 -10.24 15.41
N GLN A 293 -17.70 -10.60 14.71
CA GLN A 293 -18.67 -11.57 15.19
C GLN A 293 -18.02 -12.93 15.39
N ALA A 294 -17.20 -13.39 14.43
CA ALA A 294 -16.48 -14.65 14.55
C ALA A 294 -15.50 -14.66 15.75
N ILE A 295 -14.78 -13.55 15.99
CA ILE A 295 -13.88 -13.41 17.15
C ILE A 295 -14.66 -13.46 18.47
N HIS A 296 -15.71 -12.63 18.59
CA HIS A 296 -16.49 -12.54 19.81
C HIS A 296 -17.24 -13.84 20.10
N LEU A 297 -17.76 -14.50 19.07
CA LEU A 297 -18.44 -15.77 19.19
C LEU A 297 -17.50 -16.87 19.69
N MET A 298 -16.27 -16.95 19.14
CA MET A 298 -15.26 -17.89 19.62
C MET A 298 -14.84 -17.61 21.07
N ARG A 299 -14.78 -16.34 21.49
CA ARG A 299 -14.47 -15.96 22.88
C ARG A 299 -15.59 -16.27 23.87
N ALA A 300 -16.84 -16.20 23.41
CA ALA A 300 -18.02 -16.44 24.24
C ALA A 300 -18.43 -17.92 24.32
N SER A 301 -17.88 -18.78 23.45
CA SER A 301 -18.24 -20.20 23.37
C SER A 301 -17.15 -21.08 24.00
N ASP A 302 -17.56 -22.21 24.59
CA ASP A 302 -16.63 -23.13 25.27
C ASP A 302 -15.65 -23.82 24.32
N ASN A 303 -16.11 -24.10 23.10
CA ASN A 303 -15.34 -24.78 22.08
C ASN A 303 -15.85 -24.41 20.67
N THR A 304 -15.10 -24.85 19.66
CA THR A 304 -15.41 -24.56 18.26
C THR A 304 -16.75 -25.14 17.81
N ALA A 305 -17.15 -26.31 18.30
CA ALA A 305 -18.42 -26.93 17.94
C ALA A 305 -19.61 -26.12 18.46
N HIS A 306 -19.54 -25.66 19.72
CA HIS A 306 -20.54 -24.77 20.32
C HIS A 306 -20.63 -23.46 19.52
N ALA A 307 -19.49 -22.84 19.18
CA ALA A 307 -19.47 -21.60 18.39
C ALA A 307 -20.13 -21.75 17.00
N VAL A 308 -19.85 -22.86 16.30
CA VAL A 308 -20.47 -23.16 15.00
C VAL A 308 -21.98 -23.42 15.14
N GLU A 309 -22.40 -24.12 16.19
CA GLU A 309 -23.83 -24.34 16.48
C GLU A 309 -24.56 -23.00 16.68
N VAL A 310 -23.99 -22.10 17.49
CA VAL A 310 -24.56 -20.78 17.74
C VAL A 310 -24.60 -19.96 16.44
N ALA A 311 -23.53 -19.97 15.64
CA ALA A 311 -23.49 -19.28 14.34
C ALA A 311 -24.63 -19.71 13.42
N ASN A 312 -24.87 -21.03 13.31
CA ASN A 312 -25.97 -21.58 12.52
C ASN A 312 -27.35 -21.20 13.09
N ARG A 313 -27.50 -21.20 14.41
CA ARG A 313 -28.77 -20.81 15.06
C ARG A 313 -29.15 -19.35 14.83
N ILE A 314 -28.16 -18.46 14.78
CA ILE A 314 -28.37 -17.02 14.55
C ILE A 314 -28.37 -16.63 13.07
N ALA A 315 -28.12 -17.58 12.16
CA ALA A 315 -28.09 -17.35 10.72
C ALA A 315 -29.38 -16.75 10.17
N LYS A 316 -30.53 -17.11 10.75
CA LYS A 316 -31.84 -16.56 10.39
C LYS A 316 -32.07 -15.09 10.75
N TYR A 317 -31.20 -14.49 11.56
CA TYR A 317 -31.31 -13.08 11.99
C TYR A 317 -30.47 -12.18 11.09
N ASP A 318 -30.78 -10.88 11.01
CA ASP A 318 -29.94 -9.90 10.31
C ASP A 318 -28.60 -9.65 11.02
N MET A 319 -27.67 -8.96 10.35
CA MET A 319 -26.33 -8.66 10.87
C MET A 319 -26.34 -7.83 12.17
N ALA A 320 -27.31 -6.94 12.36
CA ALA A 320 -27.41 -6.09 13.54
C ALA A 320 -27.90 -6.90 14.76
N LYS A 321 -28.88 -7.77 14.57
CA LYS A 321 -29.39 -8.68 15.58
C LYS A 321 -28.38 -9.75 15.95
N ARG A 322 -27.63 -10.31 14.98
CA ARG A 322 -26.48 -11.21 15.24
C ARG A 322 -25.46 -10.53 16.15
N SER A 323 -25.09 -9.28 15.85
CA SER A 323 -24.14 -8.51 16.68
C SER A 323 -24.63 -8.31 18.11
N ARG A 324 -25.91 -7.98 18.29
CA ARG A 324 -26.53 -7.82 19.62
C ARG A 324 -26.62 -9.14 20.39
N TYR A 325 -26.95 -10.23 19.69
CA TYR A 325 -27.00 -11.57 20.29
C TYR A 325 -25.62 -11.98 20.80
N ILE A 326 -24.58 -11.85 19.97
CA ILE A 326 -23.22 -12.20 20.35
C ILE A 326 -22.74 -11.33 21.51
N LYS A 327 -23.09 -10.04 21.52
CA LYS A 327 -22.80 -9.16 22.66
C LYS A 327 -23.50 -9.63 23.95
N ALA A 328 -24.79 -9.97 23.87
CA ALA A 328 -25.54 -10.49 25.03
C ALA A 328 -24.91 -11.78 25.58
N MET A 329 -24.40 -12.64 24.69
CA MET A 329 -23.69 -13.88 25.04
C MET A 329 -22.35 -13.61 25.74
N VAL A 330 -21.59 -12.61 25.28
CA VAL A 330 -20.35 -12.17 25.96
C VAL A 330 -20.65 -11.59 27.35
N ASP A 331 -21.71 -10.78 27.46
CA ASP A 331 -22.09 -10.12 28.72
C ASP A 331 -22.76 -11.10 29.71
N ASN A 332 -23.31 -12.23 29.23
CA ASN A 332 -24.04 -13.22 30.02
C ASN A 332 -23.73 -14.65 29.54
N PRO A 333 -22.58 -15.23 29.92
CA PRO A 333 -22.11 -16.52 29.39
C PRO A 333 -23.02 -17.72 29.71
N ASP A 334 -23.69 -17.69 30.86
CA ASP A 334 -24.52 -18.80 31.35
C ASP A 334 -25.99 -18.73 30.88
N ASP A 335 -26.37 -17.68 30.13
CA ASP A 335 -27.74 -17.51 29.67
C ASP A 335 -28.12 -18.55 28.60
N THR A 336 -29.35 -19.04 28.70
CA THR A 336 -29.94 -19.88 27.66
C THR A 336 -30.19 -19.09 26.37
N HIS A 337 -30.28 -19.80 25.23
CA HIS A 337 -30.58 -19.20 23.94
C HIS A 337 -31.82 -18.28 23.97
N ALA A 338 -32.89 -18.68 24.67
CA ALA A 338 -34.11 -17.88 24.78
C ALA A 338 -33.89 -16.55 25.52
N GLN A 339 -33.09 -16.58 26.60
CA GLN A 339 -32.71 -15.38 27.36
C GLN A 339 -31.81 -14.45 26.54
N LEU A 340 -30.85 -15.00 25.80
CA LEU A 340 -29.97 -14.25 24.91
C LEU A 340 -30.75 -13.57 23.77
N VAL A 341 -31.71 -14.26 23.15
CA VAL A 341 -32.60 -13.66 22.15
C VAL A 341 -33.42 -12.52 22.76
N HIS A 342 -34.01 -12.71 23.94
CA HIS A 342 -34.77 -11.66 24.62
C HIS A 342 -33.92 -10.42 24.93
N LYS A 343 -32.71 -10.62 25.48
CA LYS A 343 -31.75 -9.52 25.75
C LYS A 343 -31.28 -8.83 24.47
N SER A 344 -31.06 -9.57 23.38
CA SER A 344 -30.68 -8.99 22.08
C SER A 344 -31.75 -8.06 21.49
N ASN A 345 -33.03 -8.33 21.79
CA ASN A 345 -34.15 -7.48 21.37
C ASN A 345 -34.28 -6.22 22.24
N ARG A 346 -33.96 -6.29 23.55
CA ARG A 346 -34.04 -5.15 24.50
C ARG A 346 -33.17 -3.94 24.14
N TYR A 347 -32.05 -4.15 23.44
CA TYR A 347 -31.15 -3.07 23.02
C TYR A 347 -31.71 -2.17 21.90
N TYR A 348 -32.94 -2.41 21.44
CA TYR A 348 -33.63 -1.58 20.43
C TYR A 348 -34.64 -0.58 21.01
N ASN A 349 -34.55 -0.21 22.29
CA ASN A 349 -35.37 0.87 22.84
C ASN A 349 -34.51 2.10 23.13
N LYS A 350 -34.39 2.98 22.14
CA LYS A 350 -33.96 4.36 22.38
C LYS A 350 -35.22 5.14 22.73
N ASN A 351 -35.43 5.46 24.01
CA ASN A 351 -36.54 6.31 24.41
C ASN A 351 -36.32 7.70 23.81
N MET A 352 -37.03 8.00 22.72
CA MET A 352 -37.10 9.34 22.16
C MET A 352 -38.20 10.10 22.90
N LYS A 353 -37.83 11.22 23.53
CA LYS A 353 -38.82 12.21 23.97
C LYS A 353 -39.13 13.10 22.78
N LEU A 354 -40.38 13.07 22.33
CA LEU A 354 -40.93 13.97 21.33
C LEU A 354 -41.76 15.03 22.04
N ASP A 355 -41.29 16.27 22.01
CA ASP A 355 -42.07 17.41 22.49
C ASP A 355 -43.01 17.86 21.38
N LEU A 356 -44.28 17.50 21.51
CA LEU A 356 -45.33 17.88 20.56
C LEU A 356 -45.90 19.25 20.95
N SER A 357 -46.12 20.11 19.95
CA SER A 357 -46.79 21.39 20.20
C SER A 357 -48.27 21.17 20.55
N GLY A 358 -48.84 22.05 21.38
CA GLY A 358 -50.24 21.95 21.84
C GLY A 358 -51.27 21.73 20.72
N PRO A 359 -51.19 22.44 19.57
CA PRO A 359 -52.11 22.23 18.45
C PRO A 359 -51.99 20.84 17.80
N LEU A 360 -50.79 20.27 17.76
CA LEU A 360 -50.54 18.96 17.17
C LEU A 360 -51.05 17.84 18.08
N LEU A 361 -50.88 18.00 19.39
CA LEU A 361 -51.35 17.04 20.39
C LEU A 361 -52.89 16.95 20.42
N ALA A 362 -53.59 18.07 20.22
CA ALA A 362 -55.04 18.09 20.10
C ALA A 362 -55.55 17.32 18.86
N ARG A 363 -54.84 17.42 17.73
CA ARG A 363 -55.18 16.68 16.50
C ARG A 363 -54.92 15.19 16.66
N LEU A 364 -53.80 14.82 17.26
CA LEU A 364 -53.46 13.41 17.54
C LEU A 364 -54.43 12.77 18.54
N ALA A 365 -54.94 13.53 19.51
CA ALA A 365 -55.94 13.04 20.46
C ALA A 365 -57.29 12.73 19.78
N ALA A 366 -57.73 13.60 18.86
CA ALA A 366 -58.96 13.37 18.09
C ALA A 366 -58.84 12.13 17.20
N GLU A 367 -57.71 11.98 16.51
CA GLU A 367 -57.45 10.83 15.62
C GLU A 367 -57.33 9.51 16.41
N ALA A 368 -56.70 9.55 17.59
CA ALA A 368 -56.56 8.37 18.45
C ALA A 368 -57.92 7.89 19.01
N GLU A 369 -58.86 8.80 19.23
CA GLU A 369 -60.23 8.47 19.63
C GLU A 369 -61.02 7.81 18.48
N GLU A 370 -60.78 8.22 17.24
CA GLU A 370 -61.40 7.62 16.04
C GLU A 370 -60.82 6.22 15.72
N GLU A 371 -59.53 6.00 15.98
CA GLU A 371 -58.86 4.70 15.79
C GLU A 371 -58.89 3.78 17.03
N GLU A 372 -59.62 4.16 18.09
CA GLU A 372 -59.74 3.41 19.37
C GLU A 372 -58.38 3.03 20.00
N CYS A 373 -57.38 3.90 19.92
CA CYS A 373 -56.05 3.66 20.50
C CYS A 373 -55.58 4.82 21.41
N SER A 374 -54.49 4.63 22.15
CA SER A 374 -53.91 5.75 22.92
C SER A 374 -53.11 6.70 22.02
N VAL A 375 -53.00 7.97 22.41
CA VAL A 375 -52.17 8.95 21.71
C VAL A 375 -50.72 8.50 21.61
N GLU A 376 -50.18 7.89 22.68
CA GLU A 376 -48.81 7.36 22.66
C GLU A 376 -48.65 6.22 21.65
N GLN A 377 -49.67 5.37 21.52
CA GLN A 377 -49.65 4.24 20.61
C GLN A 377 -49.71 4.72 19.15
N LEU A 378 -50.62 5.64 18.84
CA LEU A 378 -50.73 6.27 17.51
C LEU A 378 -49.43 6.99 17.11
N VAL A 379 -48.84 7.76 18.03
CA VAL A 379 -47.56 8.45 17.77
C VAL A 379 -46.42 7.45 17.55
N SER A 380 -46.38 6.36 18.33
CA SER A 380 -45.40 5.30 18.15
C SER A 380 -45.51 4.67 16.77
N ASP A 381 -46.72 4.39 16.30
CA ASP A 381 -46.96 3.75 15.01
C ASP A 381 -46.58 4.68 13.84
N ILE A 382 -46.96 5.96 13.90
CA ILE A 382 -46.58 6.97 12.89
C ILE A 382 -45.07 7.13 12.80
N VAL A 383 -44.38 7.29 13.94
CA VAL A 383 -42.92 7.47 13.96
C VAL A 383 -42.21 6.21 13.49
N THR A 384 -42.73 5.04 13.86
CA THR A 384 -42.19 3.75 13.42
C THR A 384 -42.32 3.61 11.90
N GLN A 385 -43.50 3.90 11.34
CA GLN A 385 -43.74 3.85 9.90
C GLN A 385 -42.84 4.83 9.14
N TRP A 386 -42.70 6.07 9.63
CA TRP A 386 -41.81 7.07 9.04
C TRP A 386 -40.34 6.62 9.04
N LEU A 387 -39.87 5.97 10.10
CA LEU A 387 -38.50 5.46 10.21
C LEU A 387 -38.23 4.25 9.30
N TYR A 388 -39.25 3.48 8.93
CA TYR A 388 -39.11 2.36 8.00
C TYR A 388 -39.14 2.80 6.53
N ASP A 389 -39.80 3.92 6.22
CA ASP A 389 -39.92 4.47 4.88
C ASP A 389 -38.78 5.46 4.51
N ALA A 390 -37.92 5.83 5.46
CA ALA A 390 -36.78 6.76 5.30
C ALA A 390 -35.43 6.03 5.24
#